data_AF-A0A6L3F026-F1
#
_entry.id   AF-A0A6L3F026-F1
#
_cell.length_a   1.000
_cell.length_b   1.000
_cell.length_c   1.000
_cell.angle_alpha   90.00
_cell.angle_beta   90.00
_cell.angle_gamma   90.00
#
_symmetry.space_group_name_H-M   'P 1'
#
loop_
_entity.id
_entity.type
_entity.pdbx_description
1 polymer ?
#
loop_
_entity_poly.entity_id
_entity_poly.type
_entity_poly.pdbx_seq_one_letter_code
_entity_poly.pdbx_strand_id
1 'polypeptide(L)'
;MKNNEPMNINEKLMNANEFKKRLVKLCLRSGLSDFPKAAMDQHVLLKSVMLTLGETAVFTEKEINAKLKHWVDHIGTFQLLDHVTLRRRLVDAGYVSRSSNGATYQIAESGMGVEGFETAVNHLNPTQILTEARAEIERRKQAYLTKQ
;
A
#
# COMPACT_ATOMS: atom_id res chain seq x y z
N MET A 1 28.69 2.26 -30.44
CA MET A 1 28.02 3.08 -29.41
C MET A 1 26.62 2.52 -29.24
N LYS A 2 26.27 2.06 -28.04
CA LYS A 2 25.00 1.35 -27.80
C LYS A 2 23.84 2.34 -27.89
N ASN A 3 22.80 1.93 -28.61
CA ASN A 3 21.57 2.66 -28.85
C ASN A 3 20.87 2.97 -27.51
N ASN A 4 20.63 4.24 -27.21
CA ASN A 4 19.64 4.63 -26.21
C ASN A 4 18.27 4.51 -26.89
N GLU A 5 17.64 3.35 -26.78
CA GLU A 5 16.20 3.22 -27.02
C GLU A 5 15.46 4.09 -26.00
N PRO A 6 14.57 5.01 -26.41
CA PRO A 6 13.72 5.72 -25.48
C PRO A 6 12.80 4.69 -24.81
N MET A 7 12.90 4.61 -23.47
CA MET A 7 12.00 3.80 -22.64
C MET A 7 10.56 4.19 -22.98
N ASN A 8 9.84 3.27 -23.63
CA ASN A 8 8.48 3.46 -24.08
C ASN A 8 7.55 3.42 -22.86
N ILE A 9 7.42 4.56 -22.20
CA ILE A 9 6.47 4.82 -21.11
C ILE A 9 5.05 4.92 -21.68
N ASN A 10 4.52 3.78 -22.16
CA ASN A 10 3.09 3.51 -22.00
C ASN A 10 2.81 3.20 -20.51
N GLU A 11 3.27 4.08 -19.62
CA GLU A 11 3.07 4.01 -18.18
C GLU A 11 1.65 4.45 -17.90
N LYS A 12 0.72 3.50 -18.02
CA LYS A 12 -0.62 3.68 -17.49
C LYS A 12 -0.50 3.78 -15.97
N LEU A 13 -0.42 5.02 -15.48
CA LEU A 13 -0.52 5.33 -14.06
C LEU A 13 -1.74 4.60 -13.47
N MET A 14 -1.56 3.97 -12.32
CA MET A 14 -2.70 3.35 -11.66
C MET A 14 -3.64 4.43 -11.15
N ASN A 15 -4.86 4.45 -11.68
CA ASN A 15 -5.90 5.36 -11.21
C ASN A 15 -6.50 4.93 -9.87
N ALA A 16 -7.20 5.87 -9.22
CA ALA A 16 -7.83 5.66 -7.92
C ALA A 16 -8.82 4.49 -7.89
N ASN A 17 -9.57 4.25 -8.96
CA ASN A 17 -10.56 3.17 -9.02
C ASN A 17 -9.89 1.80 -9.14
N GLU A 18 -8.84 1.68 -9.93
CA GLU A 18 -8.04 0.47 -10.04
C GLU A 18 -7.34 0.16 -8.73
N PHE A 19 -6.74 1.17 -8.10
CA PHE A 19 -6.10 1.05 -6.79
C PHE A 19 -7.08 0.50 -5.74
N LYS A 20 -8.26 1.12 -5.60
CA LYS A 20 -9.31 0.67 -4.67
C LYS A 20 -9.70 -0.79 -4.90
N LYS A 21 -9.98 -1.15 -6.17
CA LYS A 21 -10.38 -2.52 -6.54
C LYS A 21 -9.30 -3.54 -6.19
N ARG A 22 -8.04 -3.24 -6.51
CA ARG A 22 -6.89 -4.12 -6.20
C ARG A 22 -6.67 -4.24 -4.69
N LEU A 23 -6.68 -3.13 -3.96
CA LEU A 23 -6.52 -3.12 -2.50
C LEU A 23 -7.60 -3.97 -1.81
N VAL A 24 -8.88 -3.76 -2.16
CA VAL A 24 -9.99 -4.56 -1.62
C VAL A 24 -9.83 -6.05 -1.95
N LYS A 25 -9.42 -6.38 -3.19
CA LYS A 25 -9.17 -7.77 -3.58
C LYS A 25 -8.06 -8.39 -2.73
N LEU A 26 -6.93 -7.70 -2.58
CA LEU A 26 -5.77 -8.18 -1.83
C LEU A 26 -6.09 -8.35 -0.35
N CYS A 27 -6.72 -7.37 0.30
CA CYS A 27 -6.96 -7.42 1.74
C CYS A 27 -8.16 -8.28 2.13
N LEU A 28 -9.23 -8.34 1.32
CA LEU A 28 -10.50 -8.97 1.74
C LEU A 28 -10.86 -10.26 1.02
N ARG A 29 -10.30 -10.51 -0.18
CA ARG A 29 -10.81 -11.58 -1.07
C ARG A 29 -9.76 -12.60 -1.48
N SER A 30 -8.49 -12.28 -1.29
CA SER A 30 -7.38 -13.06 -1.84
C SER A 30 -7.05 -14.31 -1.01
N GLY A 31 -7.45 -14.37 0.26
CA GLY A 31 -7.10 -15.45 1.19
C GLY A 31 -5.59 -15.59 1.40
N LEU A 32 -4.80 -14.57 1.04
CA LEU A 32 -3.35 -14.61 1.10
C LEU A 32 -2.87 -14.62 2.56
N SER A 33 -2.09 -15.64 2.90
CA SER A 33 -1.40 -15.71 4.19
C SER A 33 -0.11 -14.89 4.22
N ASP A 34 0.46 -14.60 3.03
CA ASP A 34 1.75 -13.93 2.85
C ASP A 34 1.66 -12.80 1.80
N PHE A 35 2.71 -11.98 1.73
CA PHE A 35 2.83 -10.84 0.84
C PHE A 35 2.72 -11.25 -0.65
N PRO A 36 2.01 -10.49 -1.50
CA PRO A 36 1.80 -10.88 -2.90
C PRO A 36 3.12 -10.99 -3.67
N LYS A 37 3.20 -11.94 -4.60
CA LYS A 37 4.37 -12.12 -5.48
C LYS A 37 4.39 -11.15 -6.66
N ALA A 38 3.22 -10.71 -7.12
CA ALA A 38 3.10 -9.80 -8.25
C ALA A 38 3.58 -8.40 -7.85
N ALA A 39 4.57 -7.85 -8.57
CA ALA A 39 5.18 -6.57 -8.27
C ALA A 39 4.13 -5.46 -8.08
N MET A 40 3.21 -5.30 -9.03
CA MET A 40 2.18 -4.25 -8.93
C MET A 40 1.31 -4.37 -7.68
N ASP A 41 0.98 -5.59 -7.26
CA ASP A 41 0.16 -5.81 -6.07
C ASP A 41 0.96 -5.51 -4.79
N GLN A 42 2.28 -5.77 -4.79
CA GLN A 42 3.17 -5.30 -3.71
C GLN A 42 3.13 -3.77 -3.61
N HIS A 43 3.22 -3.07 -4.75
CA HIS A 43 3.20 -1.61 -4.77
C HIS A 43 1.85 -1.02 -4.38
N VAL A 44 0.73 -1.68 -4.68
CA VAL A 44 -0.58 -1.29 -4.14
C VAL A 44 -0.58 -1.34 -2.61
N LEU A 45 -0.01 -2.40 -2.01
CA LEU A 45 0.08 -2.49 -0.55
C LEU A 45 1.02 -1.43 0.01
N LEU A 46 2.24 -1.29 -0.52
CA LEU A 46 3.21 -0.29 -0.06
C LEU A 46 2.67 1.14 -0.19
N LYS A 47 1.98 1.46 -1.30
CA LYS A 47 1.33 2.75 -1.47
C LYS A 47 0.22 2.97 -0.45
N SER A 48 -0.57 1.95 -0.11
CA SER A 48 -1.57 2.06 0.96
C SER A 48 -0.93 2.35 2.32
N VAL A 49 0.27 1.83 2.59
CA VAL A 49 1.02 2.15 3.81
C VAL A 49 1.41 3.62 3.83
N MET A 50 1.92 4.15 2.71
CA MET A 50 2.28 5.57 2.60
C MET A 50 1.10 6.50 2.89
N LEU A 51 -0.08 6.15 2.39
CA LEU A 51 -1.31 6.92 2.66
C LEU A 51 -1.66 6.93 4.17
N THR A 52 -1.30 5.88 4.91
CA THR A 52 -1.46 5.82 6.37
C THR A 52 -0.34 6.55 7.12
N LEU A 53 0.87 6.64 6.56
CA LEU A 53 1.94 7.44 7.13
C LEU A 53 1.58 8.94 7.13
N GLY A 54 0.86 9.40 6.11
CA GLY A 54 0.41 10.78 5.96
C GLY A 54 1.49 11.68 5.36
N GLU A 55 1.32 13.00 5.52
CA GLU A 55 2.17 14.03 4.88
C GLU A 55 3.50 14.28 5.61
N THR A 56 3.73 13.62 6.74
CA THR A 56 4.97 13.79 7.50
C THR A 56 6.16 13.28 6.69
N ALA A 57 7.07 14.18 6.32
CA ALA A 57 8.23 13.85 5.49
C ALA A 57 9.30 13.03 6.23
N VAL A 58 9.44 13.20 7.55
CA VAL A 58 10.48 12.55 8.37
C VAL A 58 9.90 11.94 9.62
N PHE A 59 10.26 10.69 9.91
CA PHE A 59 9.86 9.93 11.08
C PHE A 59 11.09 9.45 11.85
N THR A 60 10.99 9.42 13.16
CA THR A 60 11.84 8.57 13.99
C THR A 60 11.49 7.09 13.81
N GLU A 61 12.39 6.19 14.19
CA GLU A 61 12.11 4.75 14.23
C GLU A 61 10.84 4.41 15.04
N LYS A 62 10.63 5.08 16.17
CA LYS A 62 9.48 4.84 17.04
C LYS A 62 8.17 5.24 16.33
N GLU A 63 8.15 6.39 15.67
CA GLU A 63 6.96 6.90 14.98
C GLU A 63 6.59 6.06 13.77
N ILE A 64 7.57 5.70 12.93
CA ILE A 64 7.30 4.86 11.76
C ILE A 64 6.82 3.48 12.22
N ASN A 65 7.45 2.87 13.23
CA ASN A 65 7.03 1.56 13.73
C ASN A 65 5.60 1.59 14.28
N ALA A 66 5.20 2.64 15.00
CA ALA A 66 3.84 2.80 15.50
C ALA A 66 2.81 2.88 14.37
N LYS A 67 3.10 3.66 13.31
CA LYS A 67 2.22 3.78 12.15
C LYS A 67 2.16 2.49 11.32
N LEU A 68 3.29 1.81 11.13
CA LEU A 68 3.33 0.53 10.44
C LEU A 68 2.59 -0.55 11.22
N LYS A 69 2.73 -0.58 12.55
CA LYS A 69 1.96 -1.47 13.42
C LYS A 69 0.46 -1.21 13.30
N HIS A 70 0.04 0.06 13.32
CA HIS A 70 -1.35 0.42 13.09
C HIS A 70 -1.85 -0.11 11.74
N TRP A 71 -1.08 0.07 10.67
CA TRP A 71 -1.44 -0.42 9.34
C TRP A 71 -1.59 -1.95 9.33
N VAL A 72 -0.64 -2.69 9.93
CA VAL A 72 -0.72 -4.15 10.02
C VAL A 72 -1.96 -4.58 10.81
N ASP A 73 -2.24 -3.93 11.93
CA ASP A 73 -3.34 -4.32 12.82
C ASP A 73 -4.74 -4.00 12.24
N HIS A 74 -4.87 -2.99 11.38
CA HIS A 74 -6.17 -2.50 10.88
C HIS A 74 -6.42 -2.73 9.38
N ILE A 75 -5.37 -2.79 8.57
CA ILE A 75 -5.45 -2.88 7.11
C ILE A 75 -4.86 -4.22 6.63
N GLY A 76 -3.71 -4.60 7.20
CA GLY A 76 -3.05 -5.87 6.93
C GLY A 76 -3.95 -7.05 7.34
N THR A 77 -4.20 -7.97 6.41
CA THR A 77 -4.85 -9.26 6.72
C THR A 77 -3.87 -10.43 6.64
N PHE A 78 -2.59 -10.13 6.40
CA PHE A 78 -1.52 -11.10 6.23
C PHE A 78 -0.98 -11.51 7.61
N GLN A 79 -1.24 -12.75 8.01
CA GLN A 79 -0.87 -13.26 9.33
C GLN A 79 0.65 -13.25 9.60
N LEU A 80 1.46 -13.34 8.55
CA LEU A 80 2.92 -13.42 8.65
C LEU A 80 3.63 -12.07 8.44
N LEU A 81 2.90 -11.01 8.10
CA LEU A 81 3.49 -9.70 7.84
C LEU A 81 3.57 -8.89 9.14
N ASP A 82 4.78 -8.70 9.66
CA ASP A 82 5.03 -7.78 10.76
C ASP A 82 5.46 -6.38 10.27
N HIS A 83 5.42 -5.42 11.21
CA HIS A 83 5.78 -4.04 10.94
C HIS A 83 7.27 -3.86 10.59
N VAL A 84 8.16 -4.77 11.02
CA VAL A 84 9.60 -4.73 10.74
C VAL A 84 9.88 -5.12 9.29
N THR A 85 9.27 -6.21 8.84
CA THR A 85 9.30 -6.70 7.46
C THR A 85 8.68 -5.66 6.53
N LEU A 86 7.55 -5.05 6.93
CA LEU A 86 6.92 -3.99 6.16
C LEU A 86 7.83 -2.77 6.01
N ARG A 87 8.50 -2.35 7.08
CA ARG A 87 9.49 -1.25 7.05
C ARG A 87 10.64 -1.56 6.08
N ARG A 88 11.20 -2.77 6.17
CA ARG A 88 12.28 -3.21 5.29
C ARG A 88 11.83 -3.19 3.83
N ARG A 89 10.64 -3.68 3.52
CA ARG A 89 10.07 -3.63 2.17
C ARG A 89 9.87 -2.21 1.65
N LEU A 90 9.46 -1.27 2.50
CA LEU A 90 9.36 0.15 2.11
C LEU A 90 10.73 0.75 1.74
N VAL A 91 11.78 0.37 2.47
CA VAL A 91 13.16 0.79 2.16
C VAL A 91 13.66 0.13 0.89
N ASP A 92 13.52 -1.18 0.78
CA ASP A 92 13.99 -1.96 -0.37
C ASP A 92 13.28 -1.52 -1.67
N ALA A 93 12.01 -1.13 -1.59
CA ALA A 93 11.23 -0.63 -2.72
C ALA A 93 11.38 0.88 -2.97
N GLY A 94 12.21 1.57 -2.18
CA GLY A 94 12.51 2.99 -2.37
C GLY A 94 11.38 3.96 -1.99
N TYR A 95 10.41 3.55 -1.17
CA TYR A 95 9.35 4.44 -0.66
C TYR A 95 9.82 5.27 0.53
N VAL A 96 10.77 4.74 1.29
CA VAL A 96 11.33 5.37 2.48
C VAL A 96 12.83 5.19 2.47
N SER A 97 13.60 6.27 2.65
CA SER A 97 15.04 6.20 2.88
C SER A 97 15.34 6.22 4.37
N ARG A 98 16.32 5.42 4.80
CA ARG A 98 16.84 5.44 6.17
C ARG A 98 18.07 6.33 6.23
N SER A 99 18.18 7.18 7.25
CA SER A 99 19.40 7.97 7.47
C SER A 99 20.60 7.09 7.84
N SER A 100 21.81 7.59 7.58
CA SER A 100 23.07 6.85 7.79
C SER A 100 23.33 6.49 9.26
N ASN A 101 22.84 7.30 10.20
CA ASN A 101 22.86 6.99 11.64
C ASN A 101 21.75 6.03 12.08
N GLY A 102 20.86 5.64 11.16
CA GLY A 102 19.79 4.69 11.37
C GLY A 102 18.61 5.17 12.21
N ALA A 103 18.62 6.44 12.64
CA ALA A 103 17.68 6.98 13.62
C ALA A 103 16.38 7.54 13.01
N THR A 104 16.43 7.90 11.72
CA THR A 104 15.32 8.55 11.03
C THR A 104 15.02 7.89 9.69
N TYR A 105 13.77 8.06 9.28
CA TYR A 105 13.18 7.54 8.05
C TYR A 105 12.53 8.70 7.32
N GLN A 106 12.82 8.86 6.04
CA GLN A 106 12.28 9.94 5.22
C GLN A 106 11.49 9.37 4.05
N ILE A 107 10.32 9.95 3.76
CA ILE A 107 9.55 9.59 2.57
C ILE A 107 10.35 9.96 1.32
N ALA A 108 10.45 9.03 0.36
CA ALA A 108 11.12 9.30 -0.90
C ALA A 108 10.34 10.30 -1.76
N GLU A 109 11.05 11.22 -2.40
CA GLU A 109 10.48 12.26 -3.27
C GLU A 109 10.32 11.81 -4.72
N SER A 110 10.85 10.63 -5.08
CA SER A 110 10.82 10.06 -6.44
C SER A 110 10.71 8.53 -6.41
N GLY A 111 10.47 7.92 -7.57
CA GLY A 111 10.33 6.47 -7.72
C GLY A 111 8.88 5.99 -7.71
N MET A 112 8.65 4.68 -7.70
CA MET A 112 7.33 4.13 -8.01
C MET A 112 6.20 4.57 -7.05
N GLY A 113 6.54 4.89 -5.80
CA GLY A 113 5.55 5.42 -4.85
C GLY A 113 4.98 6.78 -5.24
N VAL A 114 5.73 7.56 -6.03
CA VAL A 114 5.36 8.89 -6.51
C VAL A 114 4.91 8.83 -7.97
N GLU A 115 5.64 8.09 -8.80
CA GLU A 115 5.48 8.09 -10.26
C GLU A 115 4.55 6.98 -10.78
N GLY A 116 4.29 5.91 -10.02
CA GLY A 116 3.48 4.78 -10.49
C GLY A 116 1.96 4.94 -10.34
N PHE A 117 1.50 6.02 -9.70
CA PHE A 117 0.11 6.23 -9.32
C PHE A 117 -0.37 7.62 -9.72
N GLU A 118 -1.63 7.73 -10.12
CA GLU A 118 -2.23 9.04 -10.35
C GLU A 118 -2.32 9.85 -9.04
N THR A 119 -2.26 11.18 -9.15
CA THR A 119 -2.37 12.10 -8.00
C THR A 119 -3.63 11.86 -7.16
N ALA A 120 -4.74 11.46 -7.80
CA ALA A 120 -5.98 11.13 -7.11
C ALA A 120 -5.83 9.99 -6.07
N VAL A 121 -4.85 9.10 -6.23
CA VAL A 121 -4.53 8.03 -5.27
C VAL A 121 -4.00 8.61 -3.95
N ASN A 122 -3.28 9.74 -4.00
CA ASN A 122 -2.68 10.37 -2.81
C ASN A 122 -3.72 10.89 -1.80
N HIS A 123 -4.96 11.09 -2.25
CA HIS A 123 -6.06 11.58 -1.42
C HIS A 123 -6.98 10.47 -0.90
N LEU A 124 -6.62 9.21 -1.13
CA LEU A 124 -7.41 8.07 -0.66
C LEU A 124 -7.12 7.73 0.79
N ASN A 125 -8.13 7.22 1.49
CA ASN A 125 -8.01 6.66 2.83
C ASN A 125 -8.18 5.13 2.78
N PRO A 126 -7.08 4.35 2.86
CA PRO A 126 -7.14 2.89 2.80
C PRO A 126 -8.04 2.25 3.87
N THR A 127 -8.00 2.77 5.10
CA THR A 127 -8.83 2.29 6.21
C THR A 127 -10.31 2.44 5.88
N GLN A 128 -10.71 3.62 5.38
CA GLN A 128 -12.09 3.87 4.98
C GLN A 128 -12.52 2.96 3.82
N ILE A 129 -11.70 2.84 2.77
CA ILE A 129 -11.97 1.97 1.61
C ILE A 129 -12.25 0.53 2.05
N LEU A 130 -11.41 -0.03 2.92
CA LEU A 130 -11.57 -1.40 3.40
C LEU A 130 -12.77 -1.55 4.34
N THR A 131 -13.04 -0.55 5.18
CA THR A 131 -14.20 -0.55 6.10
C THR A 131 -15.50 -0.57 5.30
N GLU A 132 -15.64 0.33 4.32
CA GLU A 132 -16.81 0.40 3.44
C GLU A 132 -16.98 -0.91 2.64
N ALA A 133 -15.88 -1.46 2.11
CA ALA A 133 -15.92 -2.72 1.38
C ALA A 133 -16.34 -3.91 2.25
N ARG A 134 -15.87 -3.99 3.51
CA ARG A 134 -16.31 -5.04 4.46
C ARG A 134 -17.81 -4.91 4.74
N ALA A 135 -18.30 -3.70 5.02
CA ALA A 135 -19.71 -3.46 5.29
C ALA A 135 -20.61 -3.81 4.09
N GLU A 136 -20.15 -3.56 2.86
CA GLU A 136 -20.86 -3.94 1.64
C GLU A 136 -20.89 -5.46 1.44
N ILE A 137 -19.78 -6.16 1.68
CA ILE A 137 -19.72 -7.63 1.60
C ILE A 137 -20.70 -8.25 2.60
N GLU A 138 -20.75 -7.74 3.83
CA GLU A 138 -21.65 -8.26 4.86
C GLU A 138 -23.12 -8.00 4.51
N ARG A 139 -23.47 -6.79 4.05
CA ARG A 139 -24.83 -6.47 3.59
C ARG A 139 -25.31 -7.41 2.49
N ARG A 140 -24.45 -7.74 1.52
CA ARG A 140 -24.79 -8.68 0.43
C ARG A 140 -25.03 -10.10 0.93
N LYS A 141 -24.25 -10.56 1.91
CA LYS A 141 -24.45 -11.88 2.54
C LYS A 141 -25.79 -11.96 3.25
N GLN A 142 -26.13 -10.95 4.05
CA GLN A 142 -27.40 -10.88 4.78
C GLN A 142 -28.60 -10.87 3.81
N ALA A 143 -28.54 -10.05 2.75
CA ALA A 143 -29.61 -10.00 1.75
C ALA A 143 -29.81 -11.32 0.97
N TYR A 144 -28.77 -12.14 0.84
CA TYR A 144 -28.86 -13.48 0.25
C TYR A 144 -29.49 -14.48 1.24
N LEU A 145 -29.11 -14.43 2.52
CA LEU A 145 -29.63 -15.30 3.58
C LEU A 145 -31.12 -15.03 3.90
N THR A 146 -31.58 -13.77 3.83
CA THR A 146 -32.99 -13.42 4.06
C THR A 146 -33.90 -13.70 2.85
N LYS A 147 -33.32 -14.02 1.68
CA LYS A 147 -34.06 -14.36 0.46
C LYS A 147 -34.17 -15.88 0.20
N GLN A 148 -33.57 -16.71 1.04
CA GLN A 148 -33.82 -18.16 1.09
C GLN A 148 -34.88 -18.46 2.14
#